data_AF-R2SU68-F1
#
_entry.id   AF-R2SU68-F1
#
_cell.length_a   1.000
_cell.length_b   1.000
_cell.length_c   1.000
_cell.angle_alpha   90.00
_cell.angle_beta   90.00
_cell.angle_gamma   90.00
#
_symmetry.space_group_name_H-M   'P 1'
#
loop_
_entity.id
_entity.type
_entity.pdbx_description
1 polymer ?
#
loop_
_entity_poly.entity_id
_entity_poly.type
_entity_poly.pdbx_seq_one_letter_code
_entity_poly.pdbx_strand_id
1 'polypeptide(L)'
;MKMEHILIELFLDDDVDLNQDLEKGAKLKDLIESSKGCTIVEHEIAYAGRNGFVHGVEDCIGFGGEMDIDSNVENASEKRKFLVSLWEKICKEKIDEAYEEYMDLKSKYLKEN
;
A
#
# COMPACT_ATOMS: atom_id res chain seq x y z
N MET A 1 8.21 17.00 15.39
CA MET A 1 8.06 16.84 13.92
C MET A 1 6.90 15.89 13.70
N LYS A 2 5.89 16.27 12.92
CA LYS A 2 4.80 15.36 12.52
C LYS A 2 5.14 14.85 11.13
N MET A 3 5.12 13.53 10.94
CA MET A 3 5.35 12.89 9.64
C MET A 3 4.02 12.29 9.19
N GLU A 4 3.66 12.51 7.94
CA GLU A 4 2.51 11.90 7.30
C GLU A 4 3.02 11.18 6.05
N HIS A 5 2.56 9.95 5.84
CA HIS A 5 2.88 9.16 4.67
C HIS A 5 1.65 9.13 3.77
N ILE A 6 1.87 9.24 2.45
CA ILE A 6 0.82 9.14 1.44
C ILE A 6 1.23 8.03 0.49
N LEU A 7 0.30 7.14 0.19
CA LEU A 7 0.44 6.12 -0.85
C LEU A 7 -0.26 6.65 -2.11
N ILE A 8 0.45 6.61 -3.24
CA ILE A 8 -0.06 7.03 -4.54
C ILE A 8 0.15 5.93 -5.55
N GLU A 9 -0.79 5.81 -6.48
CA GLU A 9 -0.66 4.96 -7.66
C GLU A 9 -0.40 5.86 -8.87
N LEU A 10 0.62 5.52 -9.66
CA LEU A 10 1.01 6.23 -10.87
C LEU A 10 0.71 5.36 -12.09
N PHE A 11 0.00 5.92 -13.07
CA PHE A 11 -0.27 5.25 -14.34
C PHE A 11 0.82 5.61 -15.35
N LEU A 12 1.65 4.65 -15.74
CA LEU A 12 2.85 4.90 -16.55
C LEU A 12 2.72 4.34 -17.98
N ASP A 13 3.67 4.70 -18.84
CA ASP A 13 3.97 3.97 -20.08
C ASP A 13 4.88 2.77 -19.78
N ASP A 14 4.83 1.74 -20.63
CA ASP A 14 5.55 0.47 -20.45
C ASP A 14 7.08 0.63 -20.41
N ASP A 15 7.60 1.74 -20.94
CA ASP A 15 9.04 2.05 -21.03
C ASP A 15 9.57 2.93 -19.88
N VAL A 16 8.71 3.32 -18.93
CA VAL A 16 9.11 4.16 -17.79
C VAL A 16 9.74 3.31 -16.68
N ASP A 17 10.95 3.68 -16.25
CA ASP A 17 11.65 3.10 -15.11
C ASP A 17 11.78 4.12 -13.96
N LEU A 18 10.77 4.14 -13.08
CA LEU A 18 10.76 5.07 -11.94
C LEU A 18 11.90 4.84 -10.95
N ASN A 19 12.42 3.62 -10.83
CA ASN A 19 13.54 3.35 -9.93
C ASN A 19 14.78 4.12 -10.39
N GLN A 20 15.06 4.06 -11.69
CA GLN A 20 16.18 4.77 -12.28
C GLN A 20 16.03 6.29 -12.13
N ASP A 21 14.82 6.82 -12.29
CA ASP A 21 14.57 8.26 -12.17
C ASP A 21 14.72 8.74 -10.72
N LEU A 22 14.22 7.99 -9.74
CA LEU A 22 14.44 8.31 -8.32
C LEU A 22 15.91 8.20 -7.91
N GLU A 23 16.66 7.21 -8.41
CA GLU A 23 18.09 7.10 -8.17
C GLU A 23 18.88 8.31 -8.70
N LYS A 24 18.40 8.93 -9.77
CA LYS A 24 18.94 10.19 -10.32
C LYS A 24 18.45 11.44 -9.58
N GLY A 25 17.60 11.29 -8.56
CA GLY A 25 17.08 12.37 -7.74
C GLY A 25 15.84 13.07 -8.32
N ALA A 26 15.04 12.39 -9.15
CA ALA A 26 13.76 12.91 -9.60
C ALA A 26 12.86 13.27 -8.40
N LYS A 27 12.13 14.39 -8.52
CA LYS A 27 11.16 14.78 -7.48
C LYS A 27 9.84 14.10 -7.77
N LEU A 28 9.07 13.81 -6.73
CA LEU A 28 7.72 13.25 -6.83
C LEU A 28 6.82 14.01 -7.81
N LYS A 29 6.93 15.35 -7.81
CA LYS A 29 6.17 16.21 -8.72
C LYS A 29 6.49 15.90 -10.19
N ASP A 30 7.77 15.74 -10.51
CA ASP A 30 8.22 15.49 -11.88
C ASP A 30 7.71 14.12 -12.35
N LEU A 31 7.70 13.13 -11.45
CA LEU A 31 7.15 11.79 -11.73
C LEU A 31 5.65 11.85 -12.03
N ILE A 32 4.86 12.59 -11.24
CA ILE A 32 3.42 12.78 -11.46
C ILE A 32 3.15 13.51 -12.78
N GLU A 33 3.92 14.56 -13.09
CA GLU A 33 3.76 15.30 -14.36
C GLU A 33 4.13 14.46 -15.59
N SER A 34 5.03 13.49 -15.42
CA SER A 34 5.42 12.55 -16.47
C SER A 34 4.50 11.33 -16.62
N SER A 35 3.60 11.09 -15.67
CA SER A 35 2.68 9.95 -15.72
C SER A 35 1.42 10.26 -16.55
N LYS A 36 0.70 9.21 -16.98
CA LYS A 36 -0.63 9.34 -17.60
C LYS A 36 -1.70 9.80 -16.62
N GLY A 37 -1.39 9.74 -15.33
CA GLY A 37 -2.26 10.12 -14.23
C GLY A 37 -1.75 9.59 -12.90
N CYS A 38 -2.39 10.03 -11.83
CA CYS A 38 -2.14 9.55 -10.48
C CYS A 38 -3.44 9.49 -9.68
N THR A 39 -3.52 8.56 -8.73
CA THR A 39 -4.59 8.55 -7.73
C THR A 39 -4.02 8.34 -6.33
N ILE A 40 -4.76 8.81 -5.32
CA ILE A 40 -4.51 8.46 -3.93
C ILE A 40 -5.05 7.07 -3.71
N VAL A 41 -4.28 6.24 -3.00
CA VAL A 41 -4.69 4.89 -2.62
C VAL A 41 -5.39 4.95 -1.27
N GLU A 42 -6.57 4.34 -1.17
CA GLU A 42 -7.35 4.26 0.06
C GLU A 42 -7.46 2.81 0.54
N HIS A 43 -7.38 2.60 1.86
CA HIS A 43 -7.63 1.31 2.49
C HIS A 43 -6.81 0.14 1.90
N GLU A 44 -5.51 0.36 1.75
CA GLU A 44 -4.56 -0.62 1.23
C GLU A 44 -3.45 -0.91 2.25
N ILE A 45 -3.03 -2.18 2.29
CA ILE A 45 -1.75 -2.58 2.87
C ILE A 45 -0.80 -2.96 1.73
N ALA A 46 0.43 -2.47 1.80
CA ALA A 46 1.42 -2.72 0.76
C ALA A 46 2.82 -2.90 1.34
N TYR A 47 3.57 -3.84 0.77
CA TYR A 47 5.00 -3.97 1.00
C TYR A 47 5.75 -3.02 0.07
N ALA A 48 6.32 -1.97 0.67
CA ALA A 48 7.16 -1.02 -0.03
C ALA A 48 8.64 -1.45 0.07
N GLY A 49 9.22 -1.83 -1.06
CA GLY A 49 10.61 -2.24 -1.18
C GLY A 49 11.56 -1.05 -1.35
N ARG A 50 12.44 -1.13 -2.35
CA ARG A 50 13.45 -0.11 -2.60
C ARG A 50 12.78 1.20 -3.04
N ASN A 51 13.28 2.32 -2.52
CA ASN A 51 12.75 3.67 -2.80
C ASN A 51 11.26 3.84 -2.45
N GLY A 52 10.67 2.93 -1.68
CA GLY A 52 9.26 2.97 -1.31
C GLY A 52 8.30 2.42 -2.36
N PHE A 53 8.80 1.74 -3.41
CA PHE A 53 7.94 1.17 -4.46
C PHE A 53 7.36 -0.20 -4.08
N VAL A 54 6.14 -0.41 -4.55
CA VAL A 54 5.47 -1.72 -4.63
C VAL A 54 5.72 -2.24 -6.04
N HIS A 55 6.32 -3.42 -6.18
CA HIS A 55 6.76 -3.93 -7.49
C HIS A 55 5.80 -4.96 -8.08
N GLY A 56 5.22 -5.83 -7.24
CA GLY A 56 4.24 -6.82 -7.64
C GLY A 56 2.81 -6.42 -7.31
N VAL A 57 1.85 -6.91 -8.08
CA VAL A 57 0.41 -6.84 -7.74
C VAL A 57 0.09 -7.71 -6.53
N GLU A 58 0.95 -8.68 -6.24
CA GLU A 58 0.92 -9.54 -5.07
C GLU A 58 1.49 -8.89 -3.80
N ASP A 59 2.18 -7.75 -3.94
CA ASP A 59 2.81 -7.04 -2.82
C ASP A 59 1.87 -6.01 -2.17
N CYS A 60 0.65 -5.84 -2.69
CA CYS A 60 -0.37 -4.99 -2.09
C CYS A 60 -1.76 -5.64 -2.14
N ILE A 61 -2.62 -5.22 -1.20
CA ILE A 61 -4.02 -5.61 -1.14
C ILE A 61 -4.84 -4.38 -0.74
N GLY A 62 -5.63 -3.86 -1.67
CA GLY A 62 -6.58 -2.77 -1.46
C GLY A 62 -8.01 -3.27 -1.29
N PHE A 63 -8.84 -2.50 -0.57
CA PHE A 63 -10.27 -2.79 -0.47
C PHE A 63 -10.99 -2.57 -1.81
N GLY A 64 -11.61 -3.61 -2.35
CA GLY A 64 -12.39 -3.52 -3.59
C GLY A 64 -12.69 -4.88 -4.19
N GLY A 65 -13.17 -4.90 -5.44
CA GLY A 65 -13.43 -6.14 -6.18
C GLY A 65 -14.35 -7.09 -5.41
N GLU A 66 -13.88 -8.32 -5.18
CA GLU A 66 -14.62 -9.36 -4.44
C GLU A 66 -14.82 -9.04 -2.94
N MET A 67 -14.03 -8.12 -2.38
CA MET A 67 -14.19 -7.68 -0.98
C MET A 67 -15.31 -6.66 -0.80
N ASP A 68 -15.72 -6.00 -1.88
CA ASP A 68 -16.78 -4.99 -1.84
C ASP A 68 -18.17 -5.63 -1.88
N ILE A 69 -19.21 -4.85 -1.61
CA ILE A 69 -20.59 -5.28 -1.61
C ILE A 69 -21.29 -4.89 -2.91
N ASP A 70 -22.16 -5.76 -3.44
CA ASP A 70 -23.00 -5.42 -4.59
C ASP A 70 -23.93 -4.25 -4.25
N SER A 71 -23.94 -3.25 -5.14
CA SER A 71 -24.81 -2.08 -5.09
C SER A 71 -26.31 -2.39 -4.97
N ASN A 72 -26.75 -3.57 -5.39
CA ASN A 72 -28.16 -3.99 -5.31
C ASN A 72 -28.58 -4.46 -3.91
N VAL A 73 -27.65 -4.62 -2.97
CA VAL A 73 -27.97 -5.03 -1.60
C VAL A 73 -28.66 -3.89 -0.84
N GLU A 74 -29.74 -4.20 -0.13
CA GLU A 74 -30.41 -3.23 0.74
C GLU A 74 -29.42 -2.62 1.75
N ASN A 75 -29.41 -1.29 1.85
CA ASN A 75 -28.46 -0.52 2.67
C ASN A 75 -26.99 -0.78 2.31
N ALA A 76 -26.68 -1.06 1.03
CA ALA A 76 -25.32 -1.31 0.54
C ALA A 76 -24.30 -0.26 1.01
N SER A 77 -24.66 1.02 0.99
CA SER A 77 -23.76 2.10 1.43
C SER A 77 -23.34 2.00 2.90
N GLU A 78 -24.29 1.74 3.80
CA GLU A 78 -24.00 1.59 5.24
C GLU A 78 -23.21 0.30 5.51
N LYS A 79 -23.59 -0.79 4.84
CA LYS A 79 -22.87 -2.07 4.94
C LYS A 79 -21.43 -1.95 4.41
N ARG A 80 -21.22 -1.24 3.30
CA ARG A 80 -19.89 -0.96 2.74
C ARG A 80 -19.02 -0.20 3.73
N LYS A 81 -19.56 0.84 4.39
CA LYS A 81 -18.82 1.57 5.44
C LYS A 81 -18.37 0.65 6.57
N PHE A 82 -19.24 -0.26 7.01
CA PHE A 82 -18.88 -1.27 8.01
C PHE A 82 -17.76 -2.21 7.51
N LEU A 83 -17.86 -2.72 6.28
CA LEU A 83 -16.83 -3.60 5.70
C LEU A 83 -15.46 -2.91 5.58
N VAL A 84 -15.44 -1.65 5.12
CA VAL A 84 -14.21 -0.84 5.08
C VAL A 84 -13.62 -0.67 6.49
N SER A 85 -14.44 -0.40 7.51
CA SER A 85 -13.96 -0.29 8.88
C SER A 85 -13.39 -1.61 9.43
N LEU A 86 -13.97 -2.74 9.03
CA LEU A 86 -13.47 -4.06 9.38
C LEU A 86 -12.11 -4.31 8.72
N TRP A 87 -11.98 -3.95 7.44
CA TRP A 87 -10.72 -4.06 6.72
C TRP A 87 -9.63 -3.16 7.30
N GLU A 88 -9.96 -1.93 7.67
CA GLU A 88 -9.02 -1.02 8.34
C GLU A 88 -8.49 -1.62 9.66
N LYS A 89 -9.38 -2.25 10.44
CA LYS A 89 -8.99 -2.95 11.66
C LYS A 89 -8.02 -4.10 11.35
N ILE A 90 -8.35 -4.93 10.36
CA ILE A 90 -7.50 -6.06 9.94
C ILE A 90 -6.12 -5.58 9.48
N CYS A 91 -6.06 -4.51 8.66
CA CYS A 91 -4.79 -3.95 8.21
C CYS A 91 -3.90 -3.53 9.37
N LYS A 92 -4.47 -2.84 10.36
CA LYS A 92 -3.74 -2.39 11.56
C LYS A 92 -3.22 -3.57 12.37
N GLU A 93 -4.07 -4.57 12.62
CA GLU A 93 -3.67 -5.80 13.32
C GLU A 93 -2.53 -6.52 12.57
N LYS A 94 -2.59 -6.60 11.23
CA LYS A 94 -1.54 -7.23 10.42
C LYS A 94 -0.20 -6.50 10.46
N ILE A 95 -0.21 -5.17 10.58
CA ILE A 95 1.03 -4.39 10.76
C ILE A 95 1.70 -4.72 12.09
N ASP A 96 0.90 -4.80 13.16
CA ASP A 96 1.40 -5.14 14.50
C ASP A 96 1.93 -6.58 14.54
N GLU A 97 1.18 -7.54 13.99
CA GLU A 97 1.61 -8.95 13.86
C GLU A 97 2.94 -9.08 13.11
N ALA A 98 3.10 -8.37 11.98
CA ALA A 98 4.33 -8.41 11.19
C ALA A 98 5.54 -7.86 11.96
N TYR A 99 5.34 -6.80 12.76
CA TYR A 99 6.40 -6.27 13.61
C TYR A 99 6.81 -7.25 14.71
N GLU A 100 5.83 -7.82 15.42
CA GLU A 100 6.08 -8.79 16.50
C GLU A 100 6.83 -10.02 15.97
N GLU A 101 6.34 -10.60 14.86
CA GLU A 101 6.96 -11.77 14.23
C GLU A 101 8.42 -11.49 13.84
N TYR A 102 8.70 -10.34 13.20
CA TYR A 102 10.07 -9.98 12.82
C TYR A 102 11.00 -9.82 14.04
N MET A 103 10.52 -9.18 15.11
CA MET A 103 11.33 -8.95 16.30
C MET A 103 11.71 -10.25 17.02
N ASP A 104 10.79 -11.21 17.07
CA ASP A 104 11.06 -12.55 17.60
C ASP A 104 12.08 -13.31 16.75
N LEU A 105 11.90 -13.32 15.42
CA LEU A 105 12.83 -13.96 14.49
C LEU A 105 14.23 -13.34 14.57
N LYS A 106 14.32 -12.01 14.62
CA LYS A 106 15.58 -11.28 14.78
C LYS A 106 16.29 -11.65 16.10
N SER A 107 15.55 -11.70 17.20
CA SER A 107 16.09 -12.08 18.52
C SER A 107 16.65 -13.49 18.52
N LYS A 108 15.96 -14.43 17.86
CA LYS A 108 16.45 -15.80 17.68
C LYS A 108 17.72 -15.85 16.83
N TYR A 109 17.73 -15.17 15.68
CA TYR A 109 18.87 -15.13 14.78
C TYR A 109 20.16 -14.64 15.46
N LEU A 110 20.07 -13.57 16.27
CA LEU A 110 21.19 -12.99 17.00
C LEU A 110 21.71 -13.84 18.18
N LYS A 111 20.95 -14.84 18.63
CA LYS A 111 21.42 -15.81 19.64
C LYS A 111 22.13 -17.00 19.00
N GLU A 112 21.78 -17.31 17.76
CA GLU A 112 22.25 -18.47 17.01
C GLU A 112 23.47 -18.16 16.12
N ASN A 113 23.76 -16.88 15.85
CA ASN A 113 24.89 -16.38 15.04
C ASN A 113 25.61 -15.22 15.74
#